data_AF-A0A961CIC0-F1
#
_entry.id   AF-A0A961CIC0-F1
#
_cell.length_a   1.000
_cell.length_b   1.000
_cell.length_c   1.000
_cell.angle_alpha   90.00
_cell.angle_beta   90.00
_cell.angle_gamma   90.00
#
_symmetry.space_group_name_H-M   'P 1'
#
loop_
_entity.id
_entity.type
_entity.pdbx_description
1 polymer ?
#
loop_
_entity_poly.entity_id
_entity_poly.type
_entity_poly.pdbx_seq_one_letter_code
_entity_poly.pdbx_strand_id
1 'polypeptide(L)' 'MARRIDCWADVCCPFTYVGLVRLLAARDERGSDASIVVHAWPLELVNDRPLDPHHVGREIEAIVASVAPDL' A
#
# COMPACT_ATOMS: atom_id res chain seq x y z
N MET A 1 0.00 25.95 -5.25
CA MET A 1 0.51 25.14 -4.12
C MET A 1 0.47 23.70 -4.56
N ALA A 2 1.61 23.01 -4.54
CA ALA A 2 1.64 21.57 -4.82
C ALA A 2 0.76 20.84 -3.80
N ARG A 3 -0.06 19.89 -4.26
CA ARG A 3 -0.92 19.10 -3.37
C ARG A 3 -0.07 18.05 -2.64
N ARG A 4 -0.46 17.71 -1.41
CA ARG A 4 0.18 16.65 -0.63
C ARG A 4 -0.84 15.56 -0.34
N ILE A 5 -0.42 14.31 -0.51
CA ILE A 5 -1.17 13.11 -0.16
C ILE A 5 -0.37 12.39 0.91
N ASP A 6 -0.93 12.31 2.12
CA ASP A 6 -0.34 11.58 3.23
C ASP A 6 -0.87 10.14 3.23
N CYS A 7 0.05 9.18 3.20
CA CYS A 7 -0.26 7.75 3.18
C CYS A 7 0.32 7.09 4.43
N TRP A 8 -0.51 6.36 5.17
CA TRP A 8 -0.05 5.53 6.27
C TRP A 8 0.15 4.10 5.79
N ALA A 9 1.33 3.55 6.05
CA ALA A 9 1.79 2.33 5.43
C ALA A 9 2.49 1.41 6.42
N ASP A 10 2.18 0.12 6.30
CA ASP A 10 2.96 -0.96 6.87
C ASP A 10 3.75 -1.64 5.75
N VAL A 11 5.02 -1.94 6.02
CA VAL A 11 5.91 -2.68 5.11
C VAL A 11 5.38 -4.10 4.86
N CYS A 12 4.74 -4.71 5.85
CA CYS A 12 4.25 -6.08 5.78
C CYS A 12 2.82 -6.19 5.20
N CYS A 13 2.17 -5.07 4.90
CA CYS A 13 0.79 -5.08 4.39
C CYS A 13 0.76 -5.17 2.85
N PRO A 14 0.22 -6.25 2.27
CA PRO A 14 0.21 -6.43 0.82
C PRO A 14 -0.75 -5.45 0.12
N PHE A 15 -1.85 -5.06 0.77
CA PHE A 15 -2.77 -4.05 0.25
C PHE A 15 -2.09 -2.68 0.12
N THR A 16 -1.29 -2.29 1.11
CA THR A 16 -0.53 -1.03 1.08
C THR A 16 0.48 -1.04 -0.06
N TYR A 17 1.19 -2.15 -0.27
CA TYR A 17 2.12 -2.27 -1.39
C TYR A 17 1.43 -2.00 -2.74
N VAL A 18 0.35 -2.73 -3.02
CA VAL A 18 -0.41 -2.55 -4.26
C VAL A 18 -1.00 -1.14 -4.35
N GLY A 19 -1.58 -0.62 -3.26
CA GLY A 19 -2.16 0.72 -3.21
C GLY A 19 -1.14 1.82 -3.54
N LEU A 20 0.09 1.73 -3.00
CA LEU A 20 1.14 2.71 -3.28
C LEU A 20 1.64 2.62 -4.73
N VAL A 21 1.84 1.41 -5.27
CA VAL A 21 2.21 1.23 -6.69
C VAL A 21 1.15 1.85 -7.60
N ARG A 22 -0.13 1.58 -7.36
CA ARG A 22 -1.23 2.13 -8.16
C ARG A 22 -1.39 3.64 -7.99
N LEU A 23 -1.18 4.18 -6.78
CA LEU A 23 -1.22 5.61 -6.53
C LEU A 23 -0.10 6.36 -7.27
N LEU A 24 1.12 5.80 -7.27
CA LEU A 24 2.26 6.37 -8.01
C LEU A 24 2.00 6.36 -9.51
N ALA A 25 1.55 5.23 -10.06
CA ALA A 25 1.18 5.13 -11.48
C ALA A 25 0.10 6.15 -11.84
N ALA A 26 -0.97 6.26 -11.04
CA ALA A 26 -2.05 7.20 -11.29
C ALA A 26 -1.59 8.68 -11.20
N ARG A 27 -0.63 9.00 -10.32
CA ARG A 27 -0.03 10.35 -10.26
C ARG A 27 0.70 10.65 -11.56
N ASP A 28 1.52 9.71 -12.03
CA ASP A 28 2.36 9.88 -13.20
C ASP A 28 1.52 9.95 -14.49
N GLU A 29 0.52 9.08 -14.64
CA GLU A 29 -0.45 9.09 -15.76
C GLU A 29 -1.22 10.42 -15.87
N ARG A 30 -1.51 11.06 -14.73
CA ARG A 30 -2.23 12.34 -14.67
C ARG A 30 -1.31 13.56 -14.79
N GLY A 31 0.00 13.36 -14.86
CA GLY A 31 0.98 14.47 -14.82
C GLY A 31 0.85 15.31 -13.54
N SER A 32 0.44 14.69 -12.43
CA SER A 32 0.20 15.41 -11.17
C SER A 32 1.51 15.73 -10.45
N ASP A 33 1.64 16.97 -9.99
CA ASP A 33 2.72 17.44 -9.13
C ASP A 33 2.53 17.11 -7.64
N ALA A 34 1.56 16.25 -7.32
CA ALA A 34 1.24 15.92 -5.94
C ALA A 34 2.39 15.17 -5.26
N SER A 35 2.85 15.70 -4.13
CA SER A 35 3.79 15.01 -3.25
C SER A 35 3.08 13.88 -2.51
N ILE A 36 3.60 12.66 -2.59
CA ILE A 36 3.13 11.52 -1.82
C ILE A 36 4.11 11.33 -0.67
N VAL A 37 3.61 11.43 0.56
CA VAL A 37 4.43 11.29 1.77
C VAL A 37 3.93 10.10 2.57
N VAL A 38 4.83 9.14 2.76
CA VAL A 38 4.54 7.88 3.45
C VAL A 38 4.95 7.98 4.91
N HIS A 39 4.02 7.64 5.79
CA HIS A 39 4.19 7.56 7.24
C HIS A 39 4.13 6.11 7.68
N ALA A 40 4.95 5.74 8.65
CA ALA A 40 4.92 4.41 9.23
C ALA A 40 3.60 4.18 9.97
N TRP A 41 3.00 3.01 9.75
CA TRP A 41 1.82 2.52 10.46
C TRP A 41 1.94 1.01 10.70
N PRO A 42 2.85 0.57 11.59
CA PRO A 42 3.10 -0.86 11.81
C PRO A 42 1.86 -1.53 12.41
N LEU A 43 1.24 -2.45 11.67
CA LEU A 43 -0.02 -3.07 12.06
C LEU A 43 0.14 -3.93 13.31
N GLU A 44 1.33 -4.46 13.57
CA GLU A 44 1.60 -5.21 14.78
C GLU A 44 1.49 -4.36 16.05
N LEU A 45 1.88 -3.08 15.96
CA LEU A 45 1.75 -2.13 17.06
C LEU A 45 0.31 -1.62 17.19
N VAL A 46 -0.34 -1.35 16.06
CA VAL A 46 -1.71 -0.81 16.03
C VAL A 46 -2.73 -1.85 16.49
N ASN A 47 -2.54 -3.11 16.12
CA ASN A 47 -3.44 -4.20 16.46
C ASN A 47 -3.05 -4.95 17.75
N ASP A 48 -1.95 -4.56 18.40
CA ASP A 48 -1.41 -5.22 19.59
C ASP A 48 -1.22 -6.74 19.41
N ARG A 49 -0.80 -7.14 18.21
CA ARG A 49 -0.59 -8.56 17.85
C ARG A 49 0.34 -8.68 16.64
N PRO A 50 1.22 -9.69 16.58
CA PRO A 50 2.00 -9.95 15.38
C PRO A 50 1.10 -10.21 14.15
N LEU A 51 1.61 -9.84 12.98
CA LEU A 51 1.02 -10.27 11.71
C LEU A 51 1.25 -11.78 11.53
N ASP A 52 0.22 -12.49 11.08
CA ASP A 52 0.32 -13.92 10.72
C ASP A 52 0.86 -14.05 9.28
N PRO A 53 2.07 -14.62 9.08
CA PRO A 53 2.65 -14.77 7.74
C PRO A 53 1.79 -15.61 6.79
N HIS A 54 1.08 -16.62 7.30
CA HIS A 54 0.20 -17.44 6.47
C HIS A 54 -1.05 -16.68 6.05
N HIS A 55 -1.56 -15.80 6.91
CA HIS A 55 -2.68 -14.93 6.56
C HIS A 55 -2.28 -13.95 5.47
N VAL A 56 -1.15 -13.25 5.66
CA VAL A 56 -0.59 -12.31 4.68
C VAL A 56 -0.34 -13.00 3.33
N GLY A 57 0.19 -14.24 3.34
CA GLY A 57 0.37 -15.02 2.10
C GLY A 57 -0.93 -15.26 1.33
N ARG A 58 -2.03 -15.61 2.02
CA ARG A 58 -3.34 -15.77 1.38
C ARG A 58 -3.90 -14.46 0.84
N GLU A 59 -3.66 -13.35 1.53
CA GLU A 59 -4.05 -12.02 1.05
C GLU A 59 -3.28 -11.64 -0.22
N ILE A 60 -1.98 -11.93 -0.30
CA ILE A 60 -1.17 -11.74 -1.51
C ILE A 60 -1.76 -12.53 -2.68
N GLU A 61 -2.00 -13.82 -2.50
CA GLU A 61 -2.60 -14.68 -3.54
C GLU A 61 -3.94 -14.12 -4.03
N ALA A 62 -4.80 -13.67 -3.11
CA ALA A 62 -6.10 -13.10 -3.44
C ALA A 62 -5.99 -11.76 -4.18
N ILE A 63 -5.06 -10.89 -3.79
CA ILE A 63 -4.83 -9.58 -4.42
C ILE A 63 -4.31 -9.77 -5.85
N VAL A 64 -3.31 -10.63 -6.05
CA VAL A 64 -2.73 -10.92 -7.37
C VAL A 64 -3.80 -11.52 -8.28
N ALA A 65 -4.59 -12.48 -7.78
CA ALA A 65 -5.65 -13.11 -8.57
C ALA A 65 -6.82 -12.18 -8.95
N SER A 66 -6.93 -10.99 -8.34
CA SER A 66 -8.10 -10.11 -8.51
C SER A 66 -7.76 -8.73 -9.09
N VAL A 67 -7.00 -7.91 -8.37
CA VAL A 67 -6.84 -6.47 -8.64
C VAL A 67 -5.44 -6.09 -9.10
N ALA A 68 -4.47 -6.99 -8.95
CA ALA A 68 -3.09 -6.76 -9.37
C ALA A 68 -2.46 -7.99 -10.05
N PRO A 69 -3.06 -8.53 -11.12
CA PRO A 69 -2.50 -9.69 -11.83
C PRO A 69 -1.19 -9.40 -12.57
N ASP A 70 -0.83 -8.13 -12.71
CA ASP A 70 0.38 -7.61 -13.34
C ASP A 70 1.53 -7.32 -12.35
N LEU A 71 1.34 -7.64 -11.06
CA LEU A 71 2.38 -7.57 -10.01
C LEU A 71 2.80 -8.98 -9.59
#